data_AF-A0A512DPG7-F1
#
_entry.id   AF-A0A512DPG7-F1
#
_cell.length_a   1.000
_cell.length_b   1.000
_cell.length_c   1.000
_cell.angle_alpha   90.00
_cell.angle_beta   90.00
_cell.angle_gamma   90.00
#
_symmetry.space_group_name_H-M   'P 1'
#
loop_
_entity.id
_entity.type
_entity.pdbx_description
1 polymer ?
#
loop_
_entity_poly.entity_id
_entity_poly.type
_entity_poly.pdbx_seq_one_letter_code
_entity_poly.pdbx_strand_id
1 'polypeptide(L)'
;MQSFQTLTDVMGKSTNVIPSPNYVLALVLPPGTAKTVTVPADARVALFSATGNFWLGSTGAPAVPAADILDGTAPELNPSGRAVRPGQTLGLVASSACSVSISFYG
;
A
#
# COMPACT_ATOMS: atom_id res chain seq x y z
N MET A 1 13.35 -4.11 12.20
CA MET A 1 12.57 -5.35 12.00
C MET A 1 11.61 -5.51 13.15
N GLN A 2 10.49 -4.82 13.07
CA GLN A 2 9.30 -5.17 13.83
C GLN A 2 8.74 -6.48 13.28
N SER A 3 8.98 -7.57 14.01
CA SER A 3 8.38 -8.87 13.69
C SER A 3 6.88 -8.81 13.92
N PHE A 4 6.09 -9.56 13.15
CA PHE A 4 4.71 -9.87 13.54
C PHE A 4 4.76 -10.54 14.92
N GLN A 5 4.12 -9.92 15.90
CA GLN A 5 4.21 -10.38 17.28
C GLN A 5 2.99 -11.25 17.59
N THR A 6 3.22 -12.30 18.36
CA THR A 6 2.13 -12.94 19.09
C THR A 6 2.06 -12.30 20.46
N LEU A 7 0.98 -11.56 20.72
CA LEU A 7 0.69 -11.02 22.05
C LEU A 7 -0.33 -11.93 22.73
N THR A 8 -0.11 -12.21 24.01
CA THR A 8 -1.05 -12.98 24.81
C THR A 8 -2.27 -12.12 25.11
N ASP A 9 -3.46 -12.58 24.72
CA ASP A 9 -4.72 -11.94 25.07
C ASP A 9 -5.04 -12.10 26.57
N VAL A 10 -6.14 -11.50 27.01
CA VAL A 10 -6.58 -11.56 28.42
C VAL A 10 -6.92 -12.98 28.89
N MET A 11 -7.08 -13.92 27.94
CA MET A 11 -7.42 -15.32 28.15
C MET A 11 -6.19 -16.25 28.06
N GLY A 12 -4.97 -15.70 27.93
CA GLY A 12 -3.75 -16.50 27.84
C GLY A 12 -3.43 -17.04 26.44
N LYS A 13 -4.15 -16.61 25.38
CA LYS A 13 -3.96 -17.10 24.02
C LYS A 13 -3.09 -16.16 23.18
N SER A 14 -2.13 -16.74 22.46
CA SER A 14 -1.32 -16.01 21.49
C SER A 14 -2.18 -15.50 20.33
N THR A 15 -2.29 -14.19 20.21
CA THR A 15 -2.96 -13.49 19.13
C THR A 15 -1.92 -12.85 18.22
N ASN A 16 -2.02 -13.04 16.92
CA ASN A 16 -1.18 -12.33 15.97
C ASN A 16 -1.57 -10.86 15.97
N VAL A 17 -0.70 -9.99 16.48
CA VAL A 17 -0.89 -8.55 16.54
C VAL A 17 0.18 -7.87 15.69
N ILE A 18 -0.26 -6.96 14.83
CA ILE A 18 0.63 -6.10 14.07
C ILE A 18 0.98 -4.91 14.98
N PRO A 19 2.27 -4.61 15.23
CA PRO A 19 2.67 -3.43 16.01
C PRO A 19 2.21 -2.15 15.30
N SER A 20 2.34 -0.99 15.97
CA SER A 20 2.06 0.28 15.30
C SER A 20 3.01 0.50 14.11
N PRO A 21 2.52 1.03 12.98
CA PRO A 21 3.38 1.31 11.82
C PRO A 21 4.49 2.31 12.16
N ASN A 22 5.64 2.15 11.50
CA ASN A 22 6.77 3.08 11.63
C ASN A 22 6.49 4.40 10.92
N TYR A 23 5.80 4.33 9.78
CA TYR A 23 5.42 5.50 8.98
C TYR A 23 4.01 5.33 8.44
N VAL A 24 3.23 6.41 8.45
CA VAL A 24 1.91 6.46 7.82
C VAL A 24 1.87 7.64 6.88
N LEU A 25 1.47 7.40 5.63
CA LEU A 25 1.28 8.43 4.61
C LEU A 25 -0.19 8.47 4.21
N ALA A 26 -0.72 9.66 3.99
CA ALA A 26 -2.04 9.87 3.42
C ALA A 26 -1.92 10.62 2.09
N LEU A 27 -2.59 10.12 1.06
CA LEU A 27 -2.58 10.66 -0.29
C LEU A 27 -4.00 10.97 -0.72
N VAL A 28 -4.25 12.17 -1.21
CA VAL A 28 -5.46 12.50 -1.96
C VAL A 28 -5.18 12.26 -3.45
N LEU A 29 -5.87 11.32 -4.08
CA LEU A 29 -5.76 11.01 -5.50
C LEU A 29 -6.84 11.76 -6.29
N PRO A 30 -6.46 12.64 -7.24
CA PRO A 30 -7.40 13.16 -8.22
C PRO A 30 -7.77 12.06 -9.25
N PRO A 31 -8.95 12.16 -9.88
CA PRO A 31 -9.31 11.28 -11.00
C PRO A 31 -8.25 11.30 -12.10
N GLY A 32 -7.81 10.12 -12.55
CA GLY A 32 -6.91 9.92 -13.67
C GLY A 32 -5.48 10.45 -13.48
N THR A 33 -5.15 11.02 -12.31
CA THR A 33 -3.84 11.62 -12.07
C THR A 33 -3.02 10.75 -11.13
N ALA A 34 -1.98 10.13 -11.68
CA ALA A 34 -1.08 9.29 -10.93
C ALA A 34 -0.23 10.09 -9.93
N LYS A 35 0.05 9.49 -8.78
CA LYS A 35 1.02 9.98 -7.79
C LYS A 35 2.03 8.90 -7.47
N THR A 36 3.24 9.31 -7.12
CA THR A 36 4.31 8.40 -6.71
C THR A 36 4.68 8.64 -5.25
N VAL A 37 5.09 7.57 -4.59
CA VAL A 37 5.54 7.55 -3.19
C VAL A 37 6.81 6.74 -3.12
N THR A 38 7.85 7.31 -2.51
CA THR A 38 9.06 6.54 -2.17
C THR A 38 8.83 5.80 -0.86
N VAL A 39 9.08 4.50 -0.85
CA VAL A 39 9.03 3.67 0.34
C VAL A 39 10.07 4.18 1.36
N PRO A 40 9.65 4.53 2.59
CA PRO A 40 10.55 5.05 3.62
C PRO A 40 11.73 4.12 3.91
N ALA A 41 12.78 4.69 4.50
CA ALA A 41 13.87 3.88 5.05
C ALA A 41 13.31 2.85 6.04
N ASP A 42 13.95 1.69 6.08
CA ASP A 42 13.61 0.55 6.94
C ASP A 42 12.27 -0.15 6.69
N ALA A 43 11.35 0.41 5.89
CA ALA A 43 10.10 -0.26 5.55
C ALA A 43 10.32 -1.54 4.73
N ARG A 44 9.58 -2.60 5.07
CA ARG A 44 9.55 -3.91 4.40
C ARG A 44 8.14 -4.37 4.05
N VAL A 45 7.12 -3.82 4.72
CA VAL A 45 5.71 -4.09 4.44
C VAL A 45 4.97 -2.76 4.31
N ALA A 46 4.06 -2.69 3.35
CA ALA A 46 3.09 -1.61 3.18
C ALA A 46 1.67 -2.18 3.23
N LEU A 47 0.82 -1.60 4.07
CA LEU A 47 -0.62 -1.87 4.10
C LEU A 47 -1.37 -0.66 3.56
N PHE A 48 -2.41 -0.92 2.77
CA PHE A 48 -3.19 0.13 2.11
C PHE A 48 -4.63 0.13 2.61
N SER A 49 -5.17 1.32 2.78
CA SER A 49 -6.60 1.55 3.03
C SER A 49 -7.03 2.76 2.23
N ALA A 50 -8.24 2.76 1.69
CA ALA A 50 -8.71 3.84 0.84
C ALA A 50 -10.20 4.12 1.00
N THR A 51 -10.61 5.35 0.72
CA THR A 51 -12.02 5.76 0.68
C THR A 51 -12.70 5.44 -0.66
N GLY A 52 -11.96 4.91 -1.63
CA GLY A 52 -12.42 4.54 -2.96
C GLY A 52 -11.41 3.66 -3.68
N ASN A 53 -11.78 3.16 -4.87
CA ASN A 53 -10.93 2.26 -5.64
C ASN A 53 -9.68 2.96 -6.17
N PHE A 54 -8.54 2.28 -6.07
CA PHE A 54 -7.27 2.74 -6.62
C PHE A 54 -6.48 1.57 -7.21
N TRP A 55 -5.58 1.89 -8.14
CA TRP A 55 -4.64 0.97 -8.74
C TRP A 55 -3.23 1.25 -8.23
N LEU A 56 -2.50 0.18 -7.89
CA LEU A 56 -1.10 0.21 -7.48
C LEU A 56 -0.21 -0.27 -8.62
N GLY A 57 0.74 0.57 -9.04
CA GLY A 57 1.85 0.20 -9.90
C GLY A 57 3.09 -0.13 -9.08
N SER A 58 3.77 -1.23 -9.43
CA SER A 58 5.01 -1.67 -8.78
C SER A 58 6.23 -0.83 -9.20
N THR A 59 6.11 -0.07 -10.29
CA THR A 59 7.11 0.87 -10.82
C THR A 59 6.44 2.12 -11.38
N GLY A 60 6.98 3.30 -11.07
CA GLY A 60 6.60 4.55 -11.72
C GLY A 60 5.18 5.05 -11.43
N ALA A 61 4.59 5.76 -12.40
CA ALA A 61 3.28 6.41 -12.32
C ALA A 61 2.27 5.64 -13.21
N PRO A 62 1.41 4.77 -12.66
CA PRO A 62 0.49 3.96 -13.43
C PRO A 62 -0.65 4.79 -14.03
N ALA A 63 -1.24 4.29 -15.12
CA ALA A 63 -2.48 4.84 -15.67
C ALA A 63 -3.69 4.01 -15.20
N VAL A 64 -4.88 4.63 -15.20
CA VAL A 64 -6.13 3.89 -15.03
C VAL A 64 -6.33 2.99 -16.25
N PRO A 65 -6.55 1.68 -16.08
CA PRO A 65 -6.84 0.81 -17.22
C PRO A 65 -8.07 1.28 -17.99
N ALA A 66 -7.88 1.54 -19.30
CA ALA A 66 -8.95 1.94 -20.22
C ALA A 66 -9.26 0.87 -21.29
N ALA A 67 -8.46 -0.19 -21.32
CA ALA A 67 -8.60 -1.37 -22.17
C ALA A 67 -7.97 -2.58 -21.45
N ASP A 68 -8.14 -3.76 -22.02
CA ASP A 68 -7.53 -4.98 -21.50
C ASP A 68 -5.99 -4.90 -21.55
N ILE A 69 -5.34 -5.22 -20.43
CA ILE A 69 -3.88 -5.31 -20.32
C ILE A 69 -3.54 -6.76 -19.96
N LEU A 70 -3.14 -7.54 -20.97
CA LEU A 70 -2.95 -9.00 -20.86
C LEU A 70 -1.47 -9.43 -20.90
N ASP A 71 -0.54 -8.49 -20.76
CA ASP A 71 0.91 -8.71 -20.82
C ASP A 71 1.57 -8.86 -19.44
N GLY A 72 0.78 -8.85 -18.36
CA GLY A 72 1.25 -8.96 -16.99
C GLY A 72 1.78 -7.65 -16.38
N THR A 73 1.62 -6.51 -17.07
CA THR A 73 2.06 -5.19 -16.58
C THR A 73 0.94 -4.36 -15.96
N ALA A 74 -0.29 -4.87 -15.94
CA ALA A 74 -1.45 -4.20 -15.39
C ALA A 74 -1.22 -3.77 -13.93
N PRO A 75 -1.61 -2.54 -13.54
CA PRO A 75 -1.54 -2.16 -12.15
C PRO A 75 -2.62 -2.91 -11.35
N GLU A 76 -2.35 -3.17 -10.10
CA GLU A 76 -3.21 -4.00 -9.26
C GLU A 76 -4.32 -3.18 -8.60
N LEU A 77 -5.56 -3.64 -8.68
CA LEU A 77 -6.72 -3.00 -8.05
C LEU A 77 -6.80 -3.33 -6.54
N ASN A 78 -6.79 -2.30 -5.69
CA ASN A 78 -7.01 -2.38 -4.24
C ASN A 78 -6.23 -3.49 -3.50
N PRO A 79 -4.90 -3.57 -3.62
CA PRO A 79 -4.12 -4.52 -2.84
C PRO A 79 -4.26 -4.25 -1.34
N SER A 80 -4.39 -5.31 -0.54
CA SER A 80 -4.44 -5.20 0.92
C SER A 80 -3.09 -4.83 1.53
N GLY A 81 -2.02 -5.54 1.14
CA GLY A 81 -0.67 -5.29 1.61
C GLY A 81 0.39 -5.88 0.71
N ARG A 82 1.60 -5.30 0.69
CA ARG A 82 2.71 -5.72 -0.15
C ARG A 82 4.02 -5.75 0.62
N ALA A 83 4.86 -6.73 0.30
CA ALA A 83 6.28 -6.65 0.62
C ALA A 83 6.91 -5.57 -0.24
N VAL A 84 7.70 -4.69 0.38
CA VAL A 84 8.33 -3.53 -0.27
C VAL A 84 9.81 -3.46 0.08
N ARG A 85 10.58 -2.74 -0.72
CA ARG A 85 12.00 -2.47 -0.45
C ARG A 85 12.20 -0.99 -0.10
N PRO A 86 13.09 -0.64 0.84
CA PRO A 86 13.44 0.76 1.08
C PRO A 86 13.87 1.46 -0.20
N GLY A 87 13.37 2.68 -0.43
CA GLY A 87 13.68 3.45 -1.63
C GLY A 87 12.95 3.01 -2.90
N GLN A 88 12.16 1.93 -2.86
CA GLN A 88 11.28 1.56 -3.98
C GLN A 88 10.25 2.68 -4.23
N THR A 89 9.94 2.96 -5.49
CA THR A 89 8.84 3.85 -5.87
C THR A 89 7.55 3.06 -6.06
N LEU A 90 6.50 3.46 -5.35
CA LEU A 90 5.14 2.98 -5.54
C LEU A 90 4.33 4.02 -6.31
N GLY A 91 3.58 3.57 -7.31
CA GLY A 91 2.69 4.41 -8.08
C GLY A 91 1.23 4.15 -7.74
N LEU A 92 0.43 5.20 -7.58
CA LEU A 92 -0.99 5.09 -7.27
C LEU A 92 -1.81 5.97 -8.20
N VAL A 93 -2.93 5.44 -8.69
CA VAL A 93 -3.89 6.18 -9.52
C VAL A 93 -5.32 5.73 -9.22
N ALA A 94 -6.29 6.61 -9.39
CA ALA A 94 -7.71 6.29 -9.19
C ALA A 94 -8.55 6.86 -10.33
N SER A 95 -9.68 6.23 -10.64
CA SER A 95 -10.64 6.71 -11.63
C SER A 95 -11.57 7.81 -11.10
N SER A 96 -11.70 7.91 -9.77
CA SER A 96 -12.46 8.93 -9.06
C SER A 96 -11.63 9.52 -7.92
N ALA A 97 -12.04 10.67 -7.40
CA ALA A 97 -11.34 11.30 -6.29
C ALA A 97 -11.46 10.43 -5.03
N CYS A 98 -10.33 10.06 -4.44
CA CYS A 98 -10.31 9.29 -3.21
C CYS A 98 -9.08 9.64 -2.36
N SER A 99 -9.09 9.17 -1.11
CA SER A 99 -7.92 9.23 -0.24
C SER A 99 -7.40 7.83 0.02
N VAL A 100 -6.08 7.66 -0.01
CA VAL A 100 -5.37 6.41 0.28
C VAL A 100 -4.43 6.64 1.46
N SER A 101 -4.55 5.82 2.49
CA SER A 101 -3.60 5.74 3.59
C SER A 101 -2.68 4.54 3.41
N ILE A 102 -1.38 4.75 3.55
CA ILE A 102 -0.35 3.72 3.45
C ILE A 102 0.39 3.63 4.78
N SER A 103 0.32 2.47 5.42
CA SER A 103 1.03 2.17 6.67
C SER A 103 2.24 1.30 6.39
N PHE A 104 3.44 1.76 6.75
CA PHE A 104 4.69 1.07 6.53
C PHE A 104 5.26 0.46 7.83
N TYR A 105 5.80 -0.75 7.72
CA TYR A 105 6.39 -1.53 8.82
C TYR A 105 7.79 -2.01 8.46
N GLY A 106 8.75 -1.98 9.41
CA GLY A 106 10.18 -2.15 9.16
C GLY A 106 11.02 -2.78 10.26
#